data_AF-A0A7S1G5A2-F1
#
_entry.id   AF-A0A7S1G5A2-F1
#
_cell.length_a   1.000
_cell.length_b   1.000
_cell.length_c   1.000
_cell.angle_alpha   90.00
_cell.angle_beta   90.00
_cell.angle_gamma   90.00
#
_symmetry.space_group_name_H-M   'P 1'
#
loop_
_entity.id
_entity.type
_entity.pdbx_description
1 polymer ?
#
loop_
_entity_poly.entity_id
_entity_poly.type
_entity_poly.pdbx_seq_one_letter_code
_entity_poly.pdbx_strand_id
1 'polypeptide(L)'
;ARKGGGASSRLRRVYSGSNASASRGGAARARARAWWWRHGRRSVVGGGGAHRTATMRFQLKKMHFLQMARYQIVGGVWYKPGWYDAARRVPPAAFQPRPHRKKDIPALRWPEDHLIAEFQQRNPGLVEYDAWDYKRPDEHLATQFARKQLEKLEAGLSKEEAYSEAHAWVLSEGRRLARNLSVPDHVAEGLTPDPLTAMPPRKMMLETLRRQKQQIKDSLAVDLCE
;
A
#
# COMPACT_ATOMS: atom_id res chain seq x y z
N ALA A 1 -29.25 48.17 8.35
CA ALA A 1 -28.73 48.23 9.74
C ALA A 1 -28.81 46.85 10.37
N ARG A 2 -27.82 46.48 11.22
CA ARG A 2 -27.50 45.16 11.84
C ARG A 2 -26.74 44.22 10.88
N LYS A 3 -25.40 44.04 10.92
CA LYS A 3 -24.37 43.84 11.97
C LYS A 3 -24.55 42.57 12.83
N GLY A 4 -23.52 41.72 12.80
CA GLY A 4 -23.25 40.57 13.69
C GLY A 4 -22.87 39.36 12.82
N GLY A 5 -21.66 38.80 12.80
CA GLY A 5 -20.63 38.55 13.82
C GLY A 5 -20.17 37.11 13.52
N GLY A 6 -18.94 36.80 13.11
CA GLY A 6 -17.70 37.14 13.80
C GLY A 6 -17.41 36.08 14.86
N ALA A 7 -16.99 34.87 14.47
CA ALA A 7 -16.42 33.89 15.39
C ALA A 7 -15.38 33.03 14.67
N SER A 8 -14.19 33.62 14.55
CA SER A 8 -12.92 32.97 14.25
C SER A 8 -12.40 32.32 15.54
N SER A 9 -12.14 31.01 15.55
CA SER A 9 -11.38 30.37 16.63
C SER A 9 -10.72 29.07 16.16
N ARG A 10 -9.40 29.13 15.93
CA ARG A 10 -8.34 28.56 16.78
C ARG A 10 -7.76 27.24 16.25
N LEU A 11 -6.98 27.36 15.17
CA LEU A 11 -5.89 26.43 14.89
C LEU A 11 -4.66 26.89 15.68
N ARG A 12 -4.44 26.29 16.86
CA ARG A 12 -3.16 26.43 17.58
C ARG A 12 -2.12 25.53 16.91
N ARG A 13 -1.33 26.17 16.05
CA ARG A 13 -0.03 25.69 15.59
C ARG A 13 0.97 25.86 16.73
N VAL A 14 1.49 24.76 17.26
CA VAL A 14 2.65 24.77 18.17
C VAL A 14 3.72 23.88 17.53
N TYR A 15 4.58 24.50 16.73
CA TYR A 15 5.91 23.99 16.41
C TYR A 15 6.87 25.10 16.79
N SER A 16 7.36 25.05 18.02
CA SER A 16 8.34 25.98 18.56
C SER A 16 9.65 25.25 18.80
N GLY A 17 10.67 25.69 18.05
CA GLY A 17 12.10 25.62 18.41
C GLY A 17 12.71 24.22 18.47
N SER A 18 13.99 24.02 18.23
CA SER A 18 15.08 24.99 18.16
C SER A 18 16.29 24.30 17.56
N ASN A 19 16.79 24.87 16.46
CA ASN A 19 18.16 24.68 16.01
C ASN A 19 19.10 25.22 17.09
N ALA A 20 19.85 24.34 17.74
CA ALA A 20 21.02 24.70 18.52
C ALA A 20 22.24 24.02 17.90
N SER A 21 22.88 24.80 17.04
CA SER A 21 24.28 24.66 16.65
C SER A 21 25.18 24.64 17.89
N ALA A 22 25.98 23.58 18.04
CA ALA A 22 27.16 23.59 18.91
C ALA A 22 28.29 22.83 18.24
N SER A 23 29.02 23.56 17.42
CA SER A 23 30.39 23.29 17.02
C SER A 23 31.30 23.17 18.25
N ARG A 24 31.85 21.98 18.54
CA ARG A 24 33.05 21.83 19.39
C ARG A 24 33.90 20.63 18.95
N GLY A 25 35.17 20.91 18.67
CA GLY A 25 36.28 19.94 18.62
C GLY A 25 36.51 19.28 17.26
N GLY A 26 37.40 19.73 16.38
CA GLY A 26 38.64 20.45 16.66
C GLY A 26 39.70 19.50 17.20
N ALA A 27 40.65 19.12 16.35
CA ALA A 27 41.95 18.54 16.66
C ALA A 27 42.04 17.05 17.06
N ALA A 28 41.97 16.13 16.08
CA ALA A 28 42.69 14.86 16.15
C ALA A 28 42.78 14.15 14.79
N ARG A 29 43.50 14.69 13.80
CA ARG A 29 43.91 13.93 12.59
C ARG A 29 45.02 14.59 11.76
N ALA A 30 45.92 15.34 12.39
CA ALA A 30 47.10 15.94 11.76
C ALA A 30 48.42 15.27 12.22
N ARG A 31 48.42 13.96 12.49
CA ARG A 31 49.64 13.21 12.89
C ARG A 31 49.77 11.82 12.26
N ALA A 32 49.46 11.68 10.97
CA ALA A 32 49.61 10.39 10.27
C ALA A 32 50.19 10.51 8.86
N ARG A 33 51.10 11.48 8.62
CA ARG A 33 51.79 11.63 7.32
C ARG A 33 53.30 11.88 7.39
N ALA A 34 53.93 11.77 8.57
CA ALA A 34 55.35 12.12 8.73
C ALA A 34 56.21 11.01 9.38
N TRP A 35 55.92 9.73 9.13
CA TRP A 35 56.75 8.63 9.64
C TRP A 35 57.28 7.66 8.56
N TRP A 36 56.75 7.70 7.34
CA TRP A 36 57.05 6.68 6.32
C TRP A 36 58.25 6.97 5.39
N TRP A 37 58.99 8.06 5.61
CA TRP A 37 60.16 8.41 4.78
C TRP A 37 61.53 8.23 5.48
N ARG A 38 61.58 7.72 6.72
CA ARG A 38 62.85 7.64 7.50
C ARG A 38 63.39 6.23 7.79
N HIS A 39 62.80 5.17 7.23
CA HIS A 39 63.31 3.80 7.40
C HIS A 39 63.51 3.03 6.09
N GLY A 40 63.82 3.74 5.00
CA GLY A 40 64.36 3.14 3.79
C GLY A 40 65.89 3.06 3.87
N ARG A 41 66.45 2.02 4.51
CA ARG A 41 67.75 1.40 4.18
C ARG A 41 68.10 0.28 5.17
N ARG A 42 68.61 -0.83 4.62
CA ARG A 42 69.00 -2.13 5.23
C ARG A 42 67.81 -3.09 5.38
N SER A 43 67.78 -4.28 4.78
CA SER A 43 68.89 -5.18 4.46
C SER A 43 68.59 -6.02 3.21
N VAL A 44 69.63 -6.24 2.42
CA VAL A 44 69.78 -7.39 1.52
C VAL A 44 70.08 -8.62 2.40
N VAL A 45 69.52 -9.77 2.04
CA VAL A 45 70.17 -11.10 1.91
C VAL A 45 69.12 -12.22 2.05
N GLY A 46 68.90 -12.94 0.94
CA GLY A 46 68.77 -14.40 0.89
C GLY A 46 67.49 -15.06 1.41
N GLY A 47 66.70 -15.66 0.51
CA GLY A 47 65.77 -16.73 0.89
C GLY A 47 64.68 -17.04 -0.12
N GLY A 48 64.93 -18.05 -0.98
CA GLY A 48 63.94 -18.99 -1.50
C GLY A 48 62.68 -18.43 -2.15
N GLY A 49 62.75 -18.23 -3.47
CA GLY A 49 61.62 -17.88 -4.32
C GLY A 49 60.50 -18.93 -4.29
N ALA A 50 59.46 -18.65 -3.52
CA ALA A 50 58.11 -19.02 -3.92
C ALA A 50 57.52 -17.76 -4.57
N HIS A 51 57.39 -17.78 -5.90
CA HIS A 51 56.66 -16.77 -6.65
C HIS A 51 55.21 -16.76 -6.13
N ARG A 52 54.95 -15.97 -5.09
CA ARG A 52 53.60 -15.58 -4.73
C ARG A 52 53.13 -14.71 -5.88
N THR A 53 52.52 -15.34 -6.88
CA THR A 53 51.61 -14.69 -7.81
C THR A 53 50.57 -14.00 -6.95
N ALA A 54 50.85 -12.74 -6.62
CA ALA A 54 49.92 -11.84 -5.99
C ALA A 54 48.80 -11.67 -7.01
N THR A 55 47.85 -12.60 -6.99
CA THR A 55 46.60 -12.49 -7.68
C THR A 55 45.97 -11.24 -7.12
N MET A 56 46.13 -10.13 -7.85
CA MET A 56 45.41 -8.91 -7.58
C MET A 56 43.94 -9.25 -7.73
N ARG A 57 43.32 -9.65 -6.61
CA ARG A 57 41.89 -9.83 -6.51
C ARG A 57 41.32 -8.42 -6.56
N PHE A 58 41.07 -7.95 -7.77
CA PHE A 58 40.39 -6.69 -8.01
C PHE A 58 39.11 -6.71 -7.18
N GLN A 59 39.06 -5.85 -6.16
CA GLN A 59 37.86 -5.67 -5.34
C GLN A 59 36.83 -4.91 -6.19
N LEU A 60 36.28 -5.58 -7.21
CA LEU A 60 35.23 -5.11 -8.10
C LEU A 60 33.95 -4.70 -7.35
N LYS A 61 33.83 -5.10 -6.08
CA LYS A 61 32.64 -4.89 -5.25
C LYS A 61 32.36 -3.42 -4.89
N LYS A 62 33.28 -2.47 -5.11
CA LYS A 62 33.12 -1.07 -4.66
C LYS A 62 33.20 -0.01 -5.76
N MET A 63 33.61 -0.35 -6.99
CA MET A 63 33.76 0.64 -8.06
C MET A 63 32.56 0.62 -9.00
N HIS A 64 32.05 1.81 -9.34
CA HIS A 64 30.97 1.95 -10.32
C HIS A 64 31.45 1.43 -11.68
N PHE A 65 30.59 0.69 -12.40
CA PHE A 65 30.95 0.07 -13.68
C PHE A 65 31.57 1.06 -14.68
N LEU A 66 31.01 2.27 -14.82
CA LEU A 66 31.56 3.30 -15.71
C LEU A 66 32.96 3.78 -15.31
N GLN A 67 33.30 3.75 -14.01
CA GLN A 67 34.66 4.07 -13.55
C GLN A 67 35.62 2.94 -13.90
N MET A 68 35.22 1.68 -13.73
CA MET A 68 36.00 0.52 -14.12
C MET A 68 36.29 0.52 -15.63
N ALA A 69 35.25 0.73 -16.45
CA ALA A 69 35.37 0.82 -17.90
C ALA A 69 36.31 1.97 -18.31
N ARG A 70 36.22 3.13 -17.65
CA ARG A 70 37.16 4.24 -17.88
C ARG A 70 38.61 3.83 -17.65
N TYR A 71 38.92 3.16 -16.53
CA TYR A 71 40.29 2.75 -16.21
C TYR A 71 40.82 1.70 -17.19
N GLN A 72 39.98 0.77 -17.65
CA GLN A 72 40.37 -0.24 -18.64
C GLN A 72 40.60 0.36 -20.02
N ILE A 73 39.79 1.34 -20.44
CA ILE A 73 39.98 2.05 -21.70
C ILE A 73 41.25 2.92 -21.66
N VAL A 74 41.44 3.69 -20.59
CA VAL A 74 42.63 4.55 -20.43
C VAL A 74 43.91 3.72 -20.28
N GLY A 75 43.83 2.58 -19.60
CA GLY A 75 44.94 1.64 -19.45
C GLY A 75 45.26 0.83 -20.71
N GLY A 76 44.54 1.04 -21.81
CA GLY A 76 44.74 0.32 -23.07
C GLY A 76 44.34 -1.16 -23.02
N VAL A 77 43.64 -1.58 -21.97
CA VAL A 77 43.16 -2.97 -21.82
C VAL A 77 41.98 -3.20 -22.75
N TRP A 78 41.08 -2.22 -22.88
CA TRP A 78 39.88 -2.29 -23.71
C TRP A 78 39.88 -1.18 -24.76
N TYR A 79 39.42 -1.51 -25.98
CA TYR A 79 39.01 -0.50 -26.94
C TYR A 79 37.76 0.23 -26.45
N LYS A 80 37.67 1.53 -26.75
CA LYS A 80 36.53 2.36 -26.38
C LYS A 80 35.27 1.87 -27.11
N PRO A 81 34.25 1.34 -26.40
CA PRO A 81 33.04 0.87 -27.06
C PRO A 81 32.09 2.02 -27.38
N GLY A 82 31.25 1.87 -28.41
CA GLY A 82 30.34 2.93 -28.87
C GLY A 82 29.34 3.41 -27.80
N TRP A 83 28.92 2.52 -26.89
CA TRP A 83 28.03 2.88 -25.79
C TRP A 83 28.69 3.78 -24.72
N TYR A 84 30.03 3.82 -24.64
CA TYR A 84 30.73 4.54 -23.58
C TYR A 84 30.51 6.05 -23.66
N ASP A 85 30.49 6.62 -24.87
CA ASP A 85 30.20 8.03 -25.05
C ASP A 85 28.75 8.37 -24.70
N ALA A 86 27.80 7.51 -25.07
CA ALA A 86 26.40 7.67 -24.72
C ALA A 86 26.19 7.62 -23.20
N ALA A 87 26.77 6.62 -22.53
CA ALA A 87 26.71 6.48 -21.08
C ALA A 87 27.46 7.59 -20.32
N ARG A 88 28.47 8.23 -20.93
CA ARG A 88 29.15 9.39 -20.35
C ARG A 88 28.32 10.67 -20.48
N ARG A 89 27.61 10.83 -21.60
CA ARG A 89 26.71 11.98 -21.84
C ARG A 89 25.46 11.89 -20.97
N VAL A 90 24.90 10.70 -20.83
CA VAL A 90 23.72 10.42 -20.01
C VAL A 90 24.11 9.33 -19.02
N PRO A 91 24.77 9.68 -17.90
CA PRO A 91 25.09 8.71 -16.87
C PRO A 91 23.80 8.10 -16.32
N PRO A 92 23.78 6.79 -15.98
CA PRO A 92 22.64 6.21 -15.30
C PRO A 92 22.38 7.02 -14.03
N ALA A 93 21.11 7.26 -13.72
CA ALA A 93 20.72 7.92 -12.49
C ALA A 93 21.46 7.23 -11.33
N ALA A 94 22.21 8.01 -10.55
CA ALA A 94 22.98 7.46 -9.44
C ALA A 94 22.01 6.64 -8.59
N PHE A 95 22.28 5.33 -8.46
CA PHE A 95 21.50 4.48 -7.58
C PHE A 95 21.72 4.99 -6.17
N GLN A 96 20.85 5.90 -5.73
CA GLN A 96 20.89 6.37 -4.36
C GLN A 96 20.58 5.14 -3.52
N PRO A 97 21.51 4.68 -2.67
CA PRO A 97 21.23 3.55 -1.79
C PRO A 97 19.95 3.91 -1.06
N ARG A 98 18.92 3.03 -1.18
CA ARG A 98 17.55 3.32 -0.73
C ARG A 98 17.64 3.97 0.65
N PRO A 99 17.38 5.28 0.79
CA PRO A 99 17.63 5.99 2.04
C PRO A 99 16.68 5.50 3.14
N HIS A 100 15.60 4.83 2.73
CA HIS A 100 14.55 4.33 3.57
C HIS A 100 14.65 2.82 3.74
N ARG A 101 14.56 2.36 4.99
CA ARG A 101 14.32 0.94 5.28
C ARG A 101 12.92 0.58 4.81
N LYS A 102 12.64 -0.70 4.56
CA LYS A 102 11.29 -1.17 4.19
C LYS A 102 10.20 -0.69 5.17
N LYS A 103 10.55 -0.52 6.45
CA LYS A 103 9.67 -0.04 7.52
C LYS A 103 9.34 1.46 7.43
N ASP A 104 10.17 2.24 6.76
CA ASP A 104 10.02 3.71 6.65
C ASP A 104 9.17 4.10 5.43
N ILE A 105 8.85 3.15 4.55
CA ILE A 105 8.00 3.36 3.38
C ILE A 105 6.54 3.30 3.86
N PRO A 106 5.78 4.40 3.79
CA PRO A 106 4.37 4.38 4.20
C PRO A 106 3.57 3.44 3.31
N ALA A 107 2.61 2.73 3.90
CA ALA A 107 1.68 1.92 3.15
C ALA A 107 0.76 2.84 2.33
N LEU A 108 0.75 2.66 1.01
CA LEU A 108 -0.23 3.30 0.15
C LEU A 108 -1.60 2.68 0.48
N ARG A 109 -2.58 3.50 0.88
CA ARG A 109 -3.95 3.08 1.14
C ARG A 109 -4.88 3.98 0.34
N TRP A 110 -5.78 3.37 -0.41
CA TRP A 110 -6.84 4.09 -1.09
C TRP A 110 -8.08 4.17 -0.19
N PRO A 111 -8.89 5.23 -0.32
CA PRO A 111 -10.14 5.33 0.45
C PRO A 111 -11.11 4.18 0.13
N GLU A 112 -11.05 3.65 -1.09
CA GLU A 112 -11.85 2.53 -1.57
C GLU A 112 -11.52 1.21 -0.86
N ASP A 113 -10.27 1.02 -0.41
CA ASP A 113 -9.81 -0.24 0.21
C ASP A 113 -10.64 -0.61 1.45
N HIS A 114 -11.04 0.39 2.23
CA HIS A 114 -11.91 0.17 3.40
C HIS A 114 -13.32 -0.27 2.98
N LEU A 115 -13.87 0.33 1.93
CA LEU A 115 -15.22 0.01 1.44
C LEU A 115 -15.26 -1.39 0.84
N ILE A 116 -14.21 -1.77 0.11
CA ILE A 116 -14.02 -3.12 -0.44
C ILE A 116 -13.96 -4.15 0.70
N ALA A 117 -13.12 -3.91 1.72
CA ALA A 117 -13.02 -4.82 2.86
C ALA A 117 -14.35 -4.98 3.61
N GLU A 118 -15.10 -3.89 3.81
CA GLU A 118 -16.42 -3.92 4.43
C GLU A 118 -17.46 -4.68 3.58
N PHE A 119 -17.41 -4.51 2.26
CA PHE A 119 -18.27 -5.25 1.33
C PHE A 119 -17.98 -6.75 1.36
N GLN A 120 -16.71 -7.14 1.31
CA GLN A 120 -16.28 -8.55 1.36
C GLN A 120 -16.63 -9.20 2.70
N GLN A 121 -16.50 -8.47 3.81
CA GLN A 121 -16.88 -8.94 5.14
C GLN A 121 -18.38 -9.23 5.26
N ARG A 122 -19.22 -8.40 4.62
CA ARG A 122 -20.68 -8.55 4.63
C ARG A 122 -21.17 -9.61 3.64
N ASN A 123 -20.42 -9.84 2.56
CA ASN A 123 -20.80 -10.74 1.46
C ASN A 123 -19.71 -11.79 1.16
N PRO A 124 -19.37 -12.67 2.12
CA PRO A 124 -18.27 -13.63 1.95
C PRO A 124 -18.49 -14.56 0.75
N GLY A 125 -19.74 -14.93 0.46
CA GLY A 125 -20.09 -15.80 -0.65
C GLY A 125 -19.74 -15.22 -2.02
N LEU A 126 -19.65 -13.89 -2.19
CA LEU A 126 -19.30 -13.26 -3.47
C LEU A 126 -17.80 -13.21 -3.72
N VAL A 127 -17.00 -13.25 -2.65
CA VAL A 127 -15.54 -13.13 -2.74
C VAL A 127 -14.95 -14.29 -3.54
N GLU A 128 -15.56 -15.47 -3.46
CA GLU A 128 -15.13 -16.66 -4.18
C GLU A 128 -15.34 -16.55 -5.70
N TYR A 129 -16.33 -15.76 -6.13
CA TYR A 129 -16.71 -15.62 -7.54
C TYR A 129 -16.15 -14.35 -8.20
N ASP A 130 -15.69 -13.38 -7.40
CA ASP A 130 -14.96 -12.20 -7.90
C ASP A 130 -13.49 -12.57 -8.17
N ALA A 131 -13.28 -13.45 -9.13
CA ALA A 131 -11.95 -13.91 -9.52
C ALA A 131 -11.14 -12.74 -10.09
N TRP A 132 -10.00 -12.42 -9.47
CA TRP A 132 -9.17 -11.28 -9.87
C TRP A 132 -8.61 -11.42 -11.31
N ASP A 133 -8.97 -10.52 -12.22
CA ASP A 133 -8.42 -10.44 -13.58
C ASP A 133 -7.53 -9.20 -13.71
N TYR A 134 -6.23 -9.44 -13.80
CA TYR A 134 -5.22 -8.38 -13.96
C TYR A 134 -5.37 -7.58 -15.25
N LYS A 135 -6.06 -8.12 -16.28
CA LYS A 135 -6.33 -7.41 -17.53
C LYS A 135 -7.47 -6.39 -17.37
N ARG A 136 -8.36 -6.61 -16.40
CA ARG A 136 -9.60 -5.84 -16.23
C ARG A 136 -9.88 -5.55 -14.74
N PRO A 137 -8.98 -4.82 -14.06
CA PRO A 137 -9.12 -4.56 -12.63
C PRO A 137 -10.38 -3.75 -12.29
N ASP A 138 -10.94 -3.01 -13.25
CA ASP A 138 -12.17 -2.23 -13.09
C ASP A 138 -13.45 -3.07 -13.19
N GLU A 139 -13.36 -4.33 -13.63
CA GLU A 139 -14.52 -5.22 -13.76
C GLU A 139 -14.88 -5.94 -12.45
N HIS A 140 -14.06 -5.82 -11.40
CA HIS A 140 -14.33 -6.42 -10.11
C HIS A 140 -15.57 -5.83 -9.44
N LEU A 141 -16.43 -6.73 -8.97
CA LEU A 141 -17.70 -6.37 -8.36
C LEU A 141 -17.47 -5.52 -7.11
N ALA A 142 -16.51 -5.91 -6.27
CA ALA A 142 -16.20 -5.17 -5.05
C ALA A 142 -15.66 -3.75 -5.35
N THR A 143 -14.85 -3.60 -6.40
CA THR A 143 -14.32 -2.30 -6.85
C THR A 143 -15.44 -1.41 -7.39
N GLN A 144 -16.34 -1.95 -8.20
CA GLN A 144 -17.49 -1.21 -8.72
C GLN A 144 -18.45 -0.79 -7.62
N PHE A 145 -18.73 -1.68 -6.67
CA PHE A 145 -19.52 -1.37 -5.48
C PHE A 145 -18.88 -0.24 -4.67
N ALA A 146 -17.58 -0.32 -4.39
CA ALA A 146 -16.87 0.71 -3.63
C ALA A 146 -16.89 2.07 -4.33
N ARG A 147 -16.71 2.11 -5.65
CA ARG A 147 -16.84 3.34 -6.45
C ARG A 147 -18.24 3.93 -6.38
N LYS A 148 -19.27 3.11 -6.51
CA LYS A 148 -20.67 3.57 -6.38
C LYS A 148 -20.99 4.07 -4.98
N GLN A 149 -20.52 3.39 -3.95
CA GLN A 149 -20.70 3.85 -2.58
C GLN A 149 -19.96 5.18 -2.34
N LEU A 150 -18.76 5.35 -2.88
CA LEU A 150 -18.00 6.58 -2.79
C LEU A 150 -18.71 7.74 -3.49
N GLU A 151 -19.26 7.52 -4.69
CA GLU A 151 -20.06 8.51 -5.42
C GLU A 151 -21.27 9.01 -4.59
N LYS A 152 -21.93 8.10 -3.86
CA LYS A 152 -23.05 8.42 -2.97
C LYS A 152 -22.62 9.15 -1.70
N LEU A 153 -21.46 8.81 -1.15
CA LEU A 153 -20.87 9.55 -0.02
C LEU A 153 -20.47 10.97 -0.42
N GLU A 154 -19.93 11.16 -1.62
CA GLU A 154 -19.59 12.48 -2.17
C GLU A 154 -20.84 13.33 -2.42
N ALA A 155 -21.98 12.70 -2.73
CA ALA A 155 -23.28 13.35 -2.82
C ALA A 155 -23.85 13.78 -1.44
N GLY A 156 -23.17 13.44 -0.33
CA GLY A 156 -23.56 13.84 1.02
C GLY A 156 -24.53 12.88 1.72
N LEU A 157 -24.74 11.68 1.18
CA LEU A 157 -25.54 10.66 1.84
C LEU A 157 -24.81 10.08 3.06
N SER A 158 -25.59 9.57 4.02
CA SER A 158 -25.00 8.84 5.14
C SER A 158 -24.36 7.54 4.66
N LYS A 159 -23.42 7.00 5.45
CA LYS A 159 -22.70 5.77 5.09
C LYS A 159 -23.64 4.57 4.87
N GLU A 160 -24.70 4.46 5.67
CA GLU A 160 -25.69 3.38 5.57
C GLU A 160 -26.59 3.53 4.35
N GLU A 161 -27.06 4.75 4.06
CA GLU A 161 -27.86 5.04 2.87
C GLU A 161 -27.02 4.81 1.60
N ALA A 162 -25.80 5.34 1.56
CA ALA A 162 -24.87 5.12 0.45
C ALA A 162 -24.59 3.62 0.23
N TYR A 163 -24.43 2.85 1.30
CA TYR A 163 -24.29 1.40 1.22
C TYR A 163 -25.55 0.74 0.63
N SER A 164 -26.74 1.10 1.13
CA SER A 164 -28.00 0.53 0.64
C SER A 164 -28.28 0.86 -0.83
N GLU A 165 -27.96 2.08 -1.27
CA GLU A 165 -28.12 2.48 -2.68
C GLU A 165 -27.11 1.77 -3.59
N ALA A 166 -25.84 1.68 -3.17
CA ALA A 166 -24.82 0.94 -3.92
C ALA A 166 -25.16 -0.55 -3.97
N HIS A 167 -25.73 -1.10 -2.89
CA HIS A 167 -26.16 -2.49 -2.85
C HIS A 167 -27.36 -2.72 -3.77
N ALA A 168 -28.39 -1.88 -3.71
CA ALA A 168 -29.52 -1.94 -4.64
C ALA A 168 -29.07 -1.81 -6.10
N TRP A 169 -28.08 -0.95 -6.39
CA TRP A 169 -27.47 -0.86 -7.70
C TRP A 169 -26.80 -2.18 -8.11
N VAL A 170 -26.00 -2.79 -7.23
CA VAL A 170 -25.41 -4.12 -7.46
C VAL A 170 -26.48 -5.18 -7.69
N LEU A 171 -27.65 -5.13 -7.04
CA LEU A 171 -28.72 -6.10 -7.32
C LEU A 171 -29.37 -5.88 -8.68
N SER A 172 -29.58 -4.63 -9.06
CA SER A 172 -30.20 -4.27 -10.34
C SER A 172 -29.28 -4.58 -11.53
N GLU A 173 -28.00 -4.21 -11.44
CA GLU A 173 -27.00 -4.41 -12.50
C GLU A 173 -26.28 -5.77 -12.33
N GLY A 174 -26.47 -6.43 -11.19
CA GLY A 174 -25.79 -7.65 -10.79
C GLY A 174 -26.04 -8.82 -11.72
N ARG A 175 -27.18 -8.89 -12.40
CA ARG A 175 -27.39 -9.91 -13.44
C ARG A 175 -26.49 -9.71 -14.66
N ARG A 176 -26.13 -8.46 -14.98
CA ARG A 176 -25.18 -8.13 -16.05
C ARG A 176 -23.75 -8.40 -15.61
N LEU A 177 -23.41 -8.02 -14.38
CA LEU A 177 -22.07 -8.24 -13.82
C LEU A 177 -21.82 -9.73 -13.54
N ALA A 178 -22.78 -10.45 -12.96
CA ALA A 178 -22.71 -11.89 -12.70
C ALA A 178 -22.61 -12.72 -13.98
N ARG A 179 -23.32 -12.33 -15.06
CA ARG A 179 -23.16 -12.96 -16.38
C ARG A 179 -21.75 -12.78 -16.93
N ASN A 180 -21.14 -11.61 -16.73
CA ASN A 180 -19.76 -11.37 -17.14
C ASN A 180 -18.75 -12.14 -16.26
N LEU A 181 -19.06 -12.31 -14.98
CA LEU A 181 -18.22 -12.98 -13.98
C LEU A 181 -18.44 -14.51 -13.93
N SER A 182 -19.31 -15.07 -14.78
CA SER A 182 -19.64 -16.51 -14.80
C SER A 182 -20.13 -17.06 -13.45
N VAL A 183 -20.81 -16.24 -12.65
CA VAL A 183 -21.32 -16.66 -11.34
C VAL A 183 -22.52 -17.59 -11.55
N PRO A 184 -22.55 -18.79 -10.92
CA PRO A 184 -23.71 -19.67 -11.00
C PRO A 184 -24.99 -19.03 -10.45
N ASP A 185 -26.13 -19.25 -11.13
CA ASP A 185 -27.41 -18.58 -10.81
C ASP A 185 -27.87 -18.78 -9.35
N HIS A 186 -27.59 -19.94 -8.75
CA HIS A 186 -27.96 -20.24 -7.35
C HIS A 186 -27.19 -19.41 -6.31
N VAL A 187 -26.03 -18.86 -6.68
CA VAL A 187 -25.25 -17.95 -5.83
C VAL A 187 -25.76 -16.52 -6.02
N ALA A 188 -26.17 -16.18 -7.24
CA ALA A 188 -26.84 -14.92 -7.54
C ALA A 188 -28.21 -14.80 -6.82
N GLU A 189 -28.87 -15.91 -6.49
CA GLU A 189 -30.04 -15.93 -5.60
C GLU A 189 -29.69 -15.61 -4.12
N GLY A 190 -28.44 -15.79 -3.69
CA GLY A 190 -27.97 -15.33 -2.38
C GLY A 190 -27.77 -13.80 -2.28
N LEU A 191 -27.76 -13.10 -3.42
CA LEU A 191 -27.71 -11.64 -3.49
C LEU A 191 -29.09 -11.01 -3.28
N THR A 192 -30.17 -11.71 -3.61
CA THR A 192 -31.49 -11.20 -3.29
C THR A 192 -31.62 -11.08 -1.77
N PRO A 193 -32.01 -9.92 -1.22
CA PRO A 193 -32.36 -9.84 0.18
C PRO A 193 -33.54 -10.77 0.34
N ASP A 194 -33.30 -11.94 0.95
CA ASP A 194 -34.38 -12.73 1.47
C ASP A 194 -35.18 -11.78 2.38
N PRO A 195 -36.49 -11.56 2.17
CA PRO A 195 -37.26 -10.64 2.99
C PRO A 195 -37.21 -11.02 4.49
N LEU A 196 -36.74 -12.22 4.81
CA LEU A 196 -36.47 -12.72 6.16
C LEU A 196 -35.09 -12.34 6.73
N THR A 197 -34.06 -12.09 5.91
CA THR A 197 -32.70 -11.72 6.37
C THR A 197 -32.43 -10.21 6.35
N ALA A 198 -33.26 -9.41 5.68
CA ALA A 198 -33.16 -7.94 5.66
C ALA A 198 -33.58 -7.25 6.98
N MET A 199 -34.15 -7.97 7.94
CA MET A 199 -34.50 -7.43 9.24
C MET A 199 -33.40 -7.68 10.27
N PRO A 200 -32.91 -6.65 10.99
CA PRO A 200 -31.98 -6.86 12.09
C PRO A 200 -32.59 -7.87 13.08
N PRO A 201 -31.80 -8.77 13.70
CA PRO A 201 -32.29 -9.92 14.47
C PRO A 201 -33.31 -9.54 15.57
N ARG A 202 -33.24 -8.29 16.07
CA ARG A 202 -34.21 -7.73 17.01
C ARG A 202 -35.63 -7.59 16.44
N LYS A 203 -35.79 -7.26 15.16
CA LYS A 203 -37.09 -7.12 14.50
C LYS A 203 -37.72 -8.48 14.20
N MET A 204 -36.93 -9.48 13.78
CA MET A 204 -37.41 -10.86 13.65
C MET A 204 -37.99 -11.39 14.96
N MET A 205 -37.27 -11.22 16.07
CA MET A 205 -37.72 -11.69 17.37
C MET A 205 -39.00 -10.97 17.83
N LEU A 206 -39.16 -9.69 17.51
CA LEU A 206 -40.39 -8.95 17.82
C LEU A 206 -41.59 -9.43 16.98
N GLU A 207 -41.38 -9.77 15.72
CA GLU A 207 -42.46 -10.29 14.86
C GLU A 207 -42.87 -11.71 15.22
N THR A 208 -41.91 -12.59 15.56
CA THR A 208 -42.23 -13.94 16.05
C THR A 208 -43.02 -13.86 17.37
N LEU A 209 -42.62 -13.00 18.30
CA LEU A 209 -43.37 -12.77 19.54
C LEU A 209 -44.76 -12.20 19.28
N ARG A 210 -44.93 -11.31 18.29
CA ARG A 210 -46.24 -10.78 17.89
C ARG A 210 -47.15 -11.87 17.31
N ARG A 211 -46.62 -12.72 16.42
CA ARG A 211 -47.38 -13.85 15.84
C ARG A 211 -47.78 -14.87 16.91
N GLN A 212 -46.86 -15.24 17.80
CA GLN A 212 -47.16 -16.15 18.91
C GLN A 212 -48.23 -15.57 19.84
N LYS A 213 -48.14 -14.29 20.18
CA LYS A 213 -49.17 -13.60 20.98
C LYS A 213 -50.54 -13.61 20.30
N GLN A 214 -50.57 -13.44 18.99
CA GLN A 214 -51.83 -13.47 18.24
C GLN A 214 -52.43 -14.88 18.21
N GLN A 215 -51.62 -15.92 17.95
CA GLN A 215 -52.07 -17.31 18.00
C GLN A 215 -52.65 -17.70 19.36
N ILE A 216 -52.03 -17.26 20.47
CA ILE A 216 -52.55 -17.49 21.82
C ILE A 216 -53.88 -16.76 22.05
N LYS A 217 -54.03 -15.53 21.53
CA LYS A 217 -55.31 -14.81 21.62
C LYS A 217 -56.40 -15.51 20.85
N ASP A 218 -56.08 -15.97 19.65
CA ASP A 218 -57.04 -16.64 18.77
C ASP A 218 -57.46 -17.99 19.35
N SER A 219 -56.55 -18.76 19.96
CA SER A 219 -56.91 -20.01 20.66
C SER A 219 -57.79 -19.77 21.89
N LEU A 220 -57.45 -18.77 22.72
CA LEU A 220 -58.26 -18.42 23.89
C LEU A 220 -59.65 -17.88 23.52
N ALA A 221 -59.78 -17.19 22.39
CA ALA A 221 -61.07 -16.69 21.93
C ALA A 221 -62.01 -17.82 21.52
N VAL A 222 -61.48 -18.91 20.94
CA VAL A 222 -62.25 -20.12 20.62
C VAL A 222 -62.70 -20.81 21.92
N ASP A 223 -61.79 -21.02 22.86
CA ASP A 223 -62.08 -21.69 24.14
C ASP A 223 -63.09 -20.94 25.02
N LEU A 224 -63.22 -19.62 24.87
CA LEU A 224 -64.16 -18.78 25.63
C LEU A 224 -65.54 -18.61 24.96
N CYS A 225 -65.67 -19.02 23.70
CA CYS A 225 -66.94 -18.94 22.95
C CYS A 225 -67.72 -20.27 22.92
N GLU A 226 -67.13 -21.35 23.46
CA GLU A 226 -67.80 -22.63 23.76
C GLU A 226 -68.33 -22.65 25.21
#